data_AF-A0A1A9NIA3-F1
#
_entry.id   AF-A0A1A9NIA3-F1
#
_cell.length_a   1.000
_cell.length_b   1.000
_cell.length_c   1.000
_cell.angle_alpha   90.00
_cell.angle_beta   90.00
_cell.angle_gamma   90.00
#
_symmetry.space_group_name_H-M   'P 1'
#
loop_
_entity.id
_entity.type
_entity.pdbx_description
1 polymer ?
#
loop_
_entity_poly.entity_id
_entity_poly.type
_entity_poly.pdbx_seq_one_letter_code
_entity_poly.pdbx_strand_id
1 'polypeptide(L)'
;MGLDTVELVLEAERTFGVAVPDDLAQKTETVEEFAHLLYELKAKTSAPMPYEDVLIQLQRITSEMFHLPIERVVPKARFVKDLGLDQ
;
A
#
# COMPACT_ATOMS: atom_id res chain seq x y z
N MET A 1 -0.69 -12.48 6.01
CA MET A 1 -1.52 -11.32 5.67
C MET A 1 -2.83 -11.51 6.39
N GLY A 2 -3.06 -10.77 7.48
CA GLY A 2 -4.36 -10.69 8.14
C GLY A 2 -5.39 -9.96 7.26
N LEU A 3 -6.63 -9.87 7.76
CA LEU A 3 -7.75 -9.31 7.01
C LEU A 3 -7.49 -7.84 6.66
N ASP A 4 -6.92 -7.08 7.60
CA ASP A 4 -6.55 -5.67 7.41
C ASP A 4 -5.63 -5.47 6.19
N THR A 5 -4.56 -6.26 6.07
CA THR A 5 -3.64 -6.17 4.92
C THR A 5 -4.32 -6.53 3.59
N VAL A 6 -5.28 -7.45 3.60
CA VAL A 6 -6.05 -7.81 2.39
C VAL A 6 -6.97 -6.66 1.99
N GLU A 7 -7.65 -6.03 2.95
CA GLU A 7 -8.50 -4.86 2.69
C GLU A 7 -7.70 -3.69 2.13
N LEU A 8 -6.52 -3.41 2.68
CA LEU A 8 -5.63 -2.36 2.17
C LEU A 8 -5.22 -2.63 0.72
N VAL A 9 -4.86 -3.87 0.39
CA VAL A 9 -4.46 -4.24 -0.97
C VAL A 9 -5.63 -4.04 -1.94
N LEU A 10 -6.82 -4.52 -1.60
CA LEU A 10 -8.01 -4.38 -2.44
C LEU A 10 -8.39 -2.90 -2.66
N GLU A 11 -8.26 -2.06 -1.64
CA GLU A 11 -8.56 -0.63 -1.78
C GLU A 11 -7.50 0.12 -2.58
N ALA A 12 -6.23 -0.24 -2.40
CA ALA A 12 -5.14 0.27 -3.23
C ALA A 12 -5.34 -0.15 -4.70
N GLU A 13 -5.60 -1.43 -4.98
CA GLU A 13 -5.90 -1.92 -6.33
C GLU A 13 -7.03 -1.13 -7.01
N ARG A 14 -8.13 -0.89 -6.29
CA ARG A 14 -9.25 -0.08 -6.79
C ARG A 14 -8.84 1.37 -7.04
N THR A 15 -8.15 2.00 -6.09
CA THR A 15 -7.75 3.41 -6.16
C THR A 15 -6.74 3.65 -7.28
N PHE A 16 -5.75 2.78 -7.39
CA PHE A 16 -4.71 2.85 -8.42
C PHE A 16 -5.15 2.18 -9.72
N GLY A 17 -6.27 1.45 -9.78
CA GLY A 17 -6.68 0.72 -10.97
C GLY A 17 -5.62 -0.28 -11.45
N VAL A 18 -4.97 -0.97 -10.51
CA VAL A 18 -3.96 -2.00 -10.77
C VAL A 18 -4.41 -3.33 -10.17
N ALA A 19 -3.80 -4.43 -10.62
CA ALA A 19 -3.97 -5.75 -10.02
C ALA A 19 -2.65 -6.16 -9.36
N VAL A 20 -2.65 -6.28 -8.05
CA VAL A 20 -1.54 -6.70 -7.21
C VAL A 20 -1.56 -8.23 -7.11
N PRO A 21 -0.51 -8.93 -7.58
CA PRO A 21 -0.42 -10.37 -7.39
C PRO A 21 -0.25 -10.75 -5.92
N ASP A 22 -0.98 -11.77 -5.46
CA ASP A 22 -0.89 -12.29 -4.08
C ASP A 22 0.53 -12.64 -3.64
N ASP A 23 1.37 -13.19 -4.55
CA ASP A 23 2.75 -13.56 -4.24
C ASP A 23 3.60 -12.32 -3.89
N LEU A 24 3.36 -11.23 -4.59
CA LEU A 24 4.06 -9.98 -4.34
C LEU A 24 3.49 -9.26 -3.13
N ALA A 25 2.16 -9.22 -2.98
CA ALA A 25 1.52 -8.70 -1.76
C ALA A 25 2.11 -9.38 -0.52
N GLN A 26 2.13 -10.72 -0.49
CA GLN A 26 2.70 -11.49 0.62
C GLN A 26 4.18 -11.21 0.91
N LYS A 27 4.95 -10.79 -0.10
CA LYS A 27 6.36 -10.40 0.07
C LYS A 27 6.52 -8.99 0.60
N THR A 28 5.55 -8.10 0.39
CA THR A 28 5.62 -6.72 0.89
C THR A 28 5.36 -6.71 2.40
N GLU A 29 6.35 -6.26 3.18
CA GLU A 29 6.18 -6.07 4.62
C GLU A 29 6.04 -4.57 4.97
N THR A 30 6.65 -3.69 4.17
CA THR A 30 6.72 -2.24 4.41
C THR A 30 5.87 -1.40 3.47
N VAL A 31 5.53 -0.18 3.92
CA VAL A 31 4.83 0.82 3.11
C VAL A 31 5.62 1.17 1.84
N GLU A 32 6.94 1.30 1.96
CA GLU A 32 7.84 1.60 0.83
C GLU A 32 7.79 0.50 -0.25
N GLU A 33 7.90 -0.77 0.16
CA GLU A 33 7.86 -1.91 -0.77
C GLU A 33 6.53 -1.99 -1.50
N PHE A 34 5.42 -1.78 -0.78
CA PHE A 34 4.10 -1.80 -1.38
C PHE A 34 3.87 -0.60 -2.31
N ALA A 35 4.30 0.60 -1.92
CA ALA A 35 4.28 1.77 -2.80
C ALA A 35 5.11 1.53 -4.08
N HIS A 36 6.30 0.94 -3.94
CA HIS A 36 7.16 0.63 -5.09
C HIS A 36 6.50 -0.38 -6.03
N LEU A 37 5.83 -1.39 -5.46
CA LEU A 37 5.05 -2.36 -6.23
C LEU A 37 3.90 -1.69 -6.99
N LEU A 38 3.13 -0.82 -6.33
CA LEU A 38 2.03 -0.10 -6.97
C LEU A 38 2.53 0.81 -8.10
N TYR A 39 3.66 1.49 -7.87
CA TYR A 39 4.34 2.30 -8.88
C TYR A 39 4.75 1.47 -10.10
N GLU A 40 5.40 0.31 -9.89
CA GLU A 40 5.81 -0.60 -10.96
C GLU A 40 4.61 -1.14 -11.76
N LEU A 41 3.50 -1.46 -11.09
CA LEU A 41 2.27 -1.87 -11.75
C LEU A 41 1.66 -0.72 -12.55
N LYS A 42 1.55 0.46 -11.95
CA LYS A 42 1.06 1.68 -12.60
C LYS A 42 1.90 2.05 -13.83
N ALA A 43 3.22 1.92 -13.76
CA ALA A 43 4.14 2.19 -14.87
C ALA A 43 3.90 1.27 -16.07
N LYS A 44 3.34 0.07 -15.83
CA LYS A 44 2.93 -0.88 -16.89
C LYS A 44 1.51 -0.65 -17.38
N THR A 45 0.74 0.26 -16.77
CA THR A 45 -0.61 0.64 -17.21
C THR A 45 -0.61 1.85 -18.13
N SER A 46 -1.79 2.19 -18.66
CA SER A 46 -1.99 3.36 -19.52
C SER A 46 -1.88 4.72 -18.80
N ALA A 47 -1.72 4.75 -17.47
CA ALA A 47 -1.69 5.97 -16.66
C ALA A 47 -0.60 5.87 -15.57
N PRO A 48 0.68 6.03 -15.94
CA PRO A 48 1.78 6.08 -14.98
C PRO A 48 1.61 7.30 -14.08
N MET A 49 1.94 7.15 -12.79
CA MET A 49 1.98 8.25 -11.85
C MET A 49 3.34 8.28 -11.14
N PRO A 50 3.81 9.46 -10.69
CA PRO A 50 5.05 9.58 -9.95
C PRO A 50 5.05 8.75 -8.67
N TYR A 51 6.21 8.19 -8.30
CA TYR A 51 6.36 7.41 -7.06
C TYR A 51 5.93 8.20 -5.82
N GLU A 52 6.21 9.50 -5.78
CA GLU A 52 5.82 10.39 -4.68
C GLU A 52 4.30 10.47 -4.52
N ASP A 53 3.55 10.58 -5.63
CA ASP A 53 2.09 10.56 -5.59
C ASP A 53 1.54 9.19 -5.14
N VAL A 54 2.15 8.08 -5.59
CA VAL A 54 1.78 6.74 -5.13
C VAL A 54 1.92 6.64 -3.62
N LEU A 55 3.06 7.11 -3.10
CA LEU A 55 3.38 7.03 -1.69
C LEU A 55 2.42 7.90 -0.86
N ILE A 56 2.17 9.15 -1.27
CA ILE A 56 1.22 10.04 -0.58
C ILE A 56 -0.18 9.43 -0.59
N GLN A 57 -0.65 8.91 -1.73
CA GLN A 57 -1.98 8.30 -1.82
C GLN A 57 -2.07 7.04 -0.96
N LEU A 58 -1.08 6.15 -1.01
CA LEU A 58 -1.04 4.95 -0.19
C LEU A 58 -1.08 5.31 1.30
N GLN A 59 -0.25 6.28 1.73
CA GLN A 59 -0.21 6.74 3.11
C GLN A 59 -1.58 7.26 3.57
N ARG A 60 -2.27 8.01 2.71
CA ARG A 60 -3.63 8.50 2.97
C ARG A 60 -4.63 7.37 3.11
N ILE A 61 -4.65 6.41 2.18
CA ILE A 61 -5.56 5.26 2.23
C ILE A 61 -5.34 4.49 3.53
N THR A 62 -4.09 4.17 3.87
CA THR A 62 -3.77 3.47 5.13
C THR A 62 -4.17 4.28 6.36
N SER A 63 -3.96 5.60 6.34
CA SER A 63 -4.36 6.51 7.43
C SER A 63 -5.88 6.56 7.60
N GLU A 64 -6.63 6.69 6.49
CA GLU A 64 -8.09 6.80 6.48
C GLU A 64 -8.77 5.48 6.83
N MET A 65 -8.32 4.35 6.27
CA MET A 65 -8.91 3.03 6.52
C MET A 65 -8.73 2.56 7.97
N PHE A 66 -7.54 2.76 8.53
CA PHE A 66 -7.18 2.23 9.86
C PHE A 66 -7.16 3.30 10.96
N HIS A 67 -7.59 4.53 10.64
CA HIS A 67 -7.54 5.69 11.53
C HIS A 67 -6.16 5.93 12.16
N LEU A 68 -5.10 5.65 11.40
CA LEU A 68 -3.72 5.82 11.84
C LEU A 68 -3.25 7.24 11.54
N PRO A 69 -2.47 7.89 12.42
CA PRO A 69 -1.88 9.18 12.10
C PRO A 69 -0.88 9.04 10.94
N ILE A 70 -0.95 9.96 9.97
CA ILE A 70 -0.08 9.95 8.78
C ILE A 70 1.41 9.94 9.14
N GLU A 71 1.77 10.53 10.29
CA GLU A 71 3.13 10.55 10.84
C GLU A 71 3.67 9.16 11.19
N ARG A 72 2.79 8.17 11.40
CA ARG A 72 3.18 6.77 11.62
C ARG A 72 3.31 5.98 10.33
N VAL A 73 2.62 6.39 9.27
CA VAL A 73 2.64 5.70 7.97
C VAL A 73 3.86 6.15 7.18
N VAL A 74 5.05 5.93 7.73
CA VAL A 74 6.31 6.26 7.07
C VAL A 74 6.72 5.13 6.12
N PRO A 75 7.54 5.41 5.08
CA PRO A 75 7.94 4.38 4.11
C PRO A 75 8.57 3.14 4.77
N LYS A 76 9.36 3.36 5.83
CA LYS A 76 10.02 2.29 6.59
C LYS A 76 9.11 1.53 7.55
N ALA A 77 7.86 1.96 7.74
CA ALA A 77 6.93 1.29 8.63
C ALA A 77 6.47 -0.04 8.02
N ARG A 78 6.43 -1.08 8.83
CA ARG A 78 5.87 -2.38 8.46
C ARG A 78 4.40 -2.44 8.80
N PHE A 79 3.58 -2.94 7.88
CA PHE A 79 2.13 -3.02 8.04
C PHE A 79 1.74 -3.82 9.28
N VAL A 80 2.31 -5.01 9.46
CA VAL A 80 1.97 -5.85 10.61
C VAL A 80 2.69 -5.40 11.88
N LYS A 81 4.02 -5.26 11.82
CA LYS A 81 4.83 -5.05 13.04
C LYS A 81 4.77 -3.64 13.61
N ASP A 82 4.65 -2.63 12.77
CA ASP A 82 4.69 -1.22 13.21
C ASP A 82 3.30 -0.57 13.18
N LEU A 83 2.45 -0.94 12.21
CA LEU A 83 1.08 -0.40 12.09
C LEU A 83 0.00 -1.32 12.68
N GLY A 84 0.29 -2.61 12.93
CA GLY A 84 -0.64 -3.55 13.56
C GLY A 84 -1.73 -4.12 12.65
N LEU A 85 -1.53 -4.11 11.33
CA LEU A 85 -2.52 -4.52 10.31
C LEU A 85 -2.59 -6.05 10.09
N ASP A 86 -2.75 -6.84 11.15
CA ASP A 86 -2.87 -8.31 11.04
C ASP A 86 -4.09 -8.86 11.80
N GLN A 87 -5.08 -8.01 12.12
CA GLN A 87 -6.28 -8.45 12.84
C GLN A 87 -7.30 -9.14 11.91
#